data_AF-A0A1M6L405-F1
#
_entry.id   AF-A0A1M6L405-F1
#
_cell.length_a   1.000
_cell.length_b   1.000
_cell.length_c   1.000
_cell.angle_alpha   90.00
_cell.angle_beta   90.00
_cell.angle_gamma   90.00
#
_symmetry.space_group_name_H-M   'P 1'
#
loop_
_entity.id
_entity.type
_entity.pdbx_description
1 polymer ?
#
loop_
_entity_poly.entity_id
_entity_poly.type
_entity_poly.pdbx_seq_one_letter_code
_entity_poly.pdbx_strand_id
1 'polypeptide(L)'
;MCRNNLVLQISITHIMSQPNPYTAPQYYSEADLQPDFSLTPINIVVTSWEKLRVWFNLILLFPGIGILIYAANRLHLTEMDLIRGAVSCALVGNFLYFFGPLLEFYICAVGKRNPSKKVRHYLFIGGIAVAFTMFAFCVVYANKVFIPRDLG
;
A
#
# COMPACT_ATOMS: atom_id res chain seq x y z
N MET A 1 18.36 57.98 -38.29
CA MET A 1 18.28 58.21 -36.84
C MET A 1 18.11 56.86 -36.13
N CYS A 2 18.83 56.67 -35.01
CA CYS A 2 18.63 55.63 -33.97
C CYS A 2 19.02 54.17 -34.26
N ARG A 3 20.32 53.84 -34.31
CA ARG A 3 20.77 52.43 -34.15
C ARG A 3 22.15 52.20 -33.50
N ASN A 4 22.67 53.15 -32.71
CA ASN A 4 24.05 53.07 -32.18
C ASN A 4 24.17 52.97 -30.64
N ASN A 5 23.07 52.91 -29.87
CA ASN A 5 23.14 52.93 -28.39
C ASN A 5 23.01 51.56 -27.68
N LEU A 6 22.82 50.45 -28.41
CA LEU A 6 22.57 49.13 -27.78
C LEU A 6 23.82 48.27 -27.58
N VAL A 7 24.93 48.57 -28.27
CA VAL A 7 26.14 47.71 -28.23
C VAL A 7 27.00 48.00 -27.00
N LEU A 8 26.94 49.22 -26.45
CA LEU A 8 27.74 49.61 -25.28
C LEU A 8 27.19 49.08 -23.94
N GLN A 9 25.91 48.69 -23.88
CA GLN A 9 25.32 48.18 -22.63
C GLN A 9 25.58 46.67 -22.40
N ILE A 10 25.89 45.91 -23.46
CA ILE A 10 26.12 44.46 -23.36
C ILE A 10 27.57 44.14 -22.93
N SER A 11 28.52 45.04 -23.19
CA SER A 11 29.93 44.82 -22.79
C SER A 11 30.21 45.11 -21.31
N ILE A 12 29.33 45.82 -20.60
CA ILE A 12 29.57 46.19 -19.19
C ILE A 12 29.07 45.11 -18.22
N THR A 13 28.08 44.30 -18.60
CA THR A 13 27.55 43.25 -17.72
C THR A 13 28.37 41.96 -17.71
N HIS A 14 29.38 41.81 -18.58
CA HIS A 14 30.21 40.61 -18.66
C HIS A 14 31.57 40.72 -17.93
N ILE A 15 31.81 41.79 -17.15
CA ILE A 15 33.11 42.01 -16.47
C ILE A 15 33.07 41.71 -14.96
N MET A 16 31.90 41.50 -14.35
CA MET A 16 31.79 41.25 -12.90
C MET A 16 31.22 39.89 -12.56
N SER A 17 32.04 38.85 -12.70
CA SER A 17 32.09 37.75 -11.72
C SER A 17 33.24 36.78 -12.02
N GLN A 18 34.49 37.27 -12.08
CA GLN A 18 35.57 36.34 -11.78
C GLN A 18 35.44 35.95 -10.30
N PRO A 19 35.17 34.68 -9.97
CA PRO A 19 35.06 34.24 -8.58
C PRO A 19 36.40 34.53 -7.89
N ASN A 20 36.35 35.27 -6.79
CA ASN A 20 37.55 35.63 -6.05
C ASN A 20 38.27 34.32 -5.63
N PRO A 21 39.53 34.09 -6.07
CA PRO A 21 40.25 32.85 -5.81
C PRO A 21 40.58 32.65 -4.33
N TYR A 22 40.43 33.70 -3.52
CA TYR A 22 40.58 33.68 -2.06
C TYR A 22 39.23 33.61 -1.33
N THR A 23 38.12 33.39 -2.04
CA THR A 23 36.85 33.09 -1.37
C THR A 23 37.05 31.77 -0.64
N ALA A 24 36.97 31.80 0.70
CA ALA A 24 37.00 30.58 1.49
C ALA A 24 35.96 29.60 0.92
N PRO A 25 36.27 28.29 0.83
CA PRO A 25 35.28 27.31 0.40
C PRO A 25 34.03 27.57 1.24
N GLN A 26 32.91 27.84 0.58
CA GLN A 26 31.66 27.99 1.29
C GLN A 26 31.45 26.68 2.04
N TYR A 27 31.65 26.73 3.35
CA TYR A 27 31.22 25.67 4.24
C TYR A 27 29.72 25.60 4.01
N TYR A 28 29.28 24.55 3.33
CA TYR A 28 27.86 24.19 3.28
C TYR A 28 27.35 24.32 4.72
N SER A 29 26.43 25.26 4.93
CA SER A 29 25.78 25.40 6.23
C SER A 29 25.15 24.04 6.52
N GLU A 30 25.36 23.46 7.71
CA GLU A 30 24.68 22.23 8.11
C GLU A 30 23.15 22.36 8.05
N ALA A 31 22.63 23.59 7.92
CA ALA A 31 21.22 23.87 7.61
C ALA A 31 20.78 23.49 6.18
N ASP A 32 21.70 23.45 5.20
CA ASP A 32 21.46 22.95 3.84
C ASP A 32 21.74 21.44 3.72
N LEU A 33 22.40 20.86 4.73
CA LEU A 33 22.45 19.42 4.99
C LEU A 33 21.29 19.03 5.91
N GLN A 34 20.06 19.50 5.65
CA GLN A 34 18.95 18.62 5.98
C GLN A 34 19.21 17.35 5.15
N PRO A 35 19.42 16.17 5.77
CA PRO A 35 19.28 14.95 5.02
C PRO A 35 17.87 15.04 4.46
N ASP A 36 17.77 15.31 3.17
CA ASP A 36 16.55 15.16 2.41
C ASP A 36 16.28 13.68 2.51
N PHE A 37 15.64 13.30 3.62
CA PHE A 37 15.21 11.96 3.98
C PHE A 37 14.15 11.66 2.94
N SER A 38 14.65 11.30 1.78
CA SER A 38 14.03 10.71 0.61
C SER A 38 13.49 9.31 0.97
N LEU A 39 12.96 9.18 2.18
CA LEU A 39 11.94 8.22 2.62
C LEU A 39 10.57 8.57 2.03
N THR A 40 10.41 9.73 1.40
CA THR A 40 9.16 10.14 0.73
C THR A 40 8.54 9.04 -0.16
N PRO A 41 9.26 8.31 -1.04
CA PRO A 41 8.63 7.29 -1.87
C PRO A 41 8.20 6.06 -1.06
N ILE A 42 8.99 5.62 -0.06
CA ILE A 42 8.65 4.48 0.78
C ILE A 42 7.42 4.81 1.66
N ASN A 43 7.43 5.99 2.27
CA ASN A 43 6.37 6.41 3.18
C ASN A 43 5.04 6.59 2.43
N ILE A 44 5.06 7.07 1.19
CA ILE A 44 3.87 7.14 0.30
C ILE A 44 3.33 5.74 -0.01
N VAL A 45 4.19 4.75 -0.26
CA VAL A 45 3.76 3.37 -0.49
C VAL A 45 3.12 2.80 0.77
N VAL A 46 3.79 2.92 1.92
CA VAL A 46 3.31 2.39 3.21
C VAL A 46 1.98 3.01 3.61
N THR A 47 1.85 4.34 3.60
CA THR A 47 0.59 5.02 3.94
C THR A 47 -0.55 4.71 2.96
N SER A 48 -0.24 4.58 1.66
CA SER A 48 -1.24 4.17 0.67
C SER A 48 -1.77 2.77 0.94
N TRP A 49 -0.88 1.84 1.28
CA TRP A 49 -1.26 0.51 1.69
C TRP A 49 -2.07 0.61 2.97
N GLU A 50 -1.58 1.25 4.03
CA GLU A 50 -2.27 1.31 5.33
C GLU A 50 -3.71 1.79 5.23
N LYS A 51 -3.99 2.80 4.39
CA LYS A 51 -5.35 3.23 4.08
C LYS A 51 -6.18 2.11 3.43
N LEU A 52 -5.59 1.37 2.49
CA LEU A 52 -6.20 0.20 1.85
C LEU A 52 -6.47 -0.94 2.85
N ARG A 53 -5.63 -1.10 3.89
CA ARG A 53 -5.85 -2.07 4.98
C ARG A 53 -7.17 -1.84 5.69
N VAL A 54 -7.44 -0.58 6.04
CA VAL A 54 -8.66 -0.20 6.75
C VAL A 54 -9.87 -0.55 5.90
N TRP A 55 -9.84 -0.21 4.61
CA TRP A 55 -10.90 -0.57 3.66
C TRP A 55 -11.07 -2.07 3.49
N PHE A 56 -9.97 -2.82 3.36
CA PHE A 56 -10.00 -4.27 3.22
C PHE A 56 -10.61 -4.95 4.44
N ASN A 57 -10.16 -4.56 5.64
CA ASN A 57 -10.70 -5.08 6.90
C ASN A 57 -12.17 -4.71 7.09
N LEU A 58 -12.58 -3.49 6.72
CA LEU A 58 -13.98 -3.07 6.75
C LEU A 58 -14.83 -3.94 5.82
N ILE A 59 -14.35 -4.23 4.61
CA ILE A 59 -15.05 -5.08 3.65
C ILE A 59 -15.13 -6.53 4.15
N LEU A 60 -14.05 -7.06 4.75
CA LEU A 60 -14.00 -8.40 5.34
C LEU A 60 -14.86 -8.54 6.61
N LEU A 61 -15.13 -7.44 7.30
CA LEU A 61 -15.99 -7.43 8.47
C LEU A 61 -17.40 -7.93 8.13
N PHE A 62 -17.97 -7.50 7.00
CA PHE A 62 -19.31 -7.87 6.56
C PHE A 62 -19.50 -9.39 6.38
N PRO A 63 -18.70 -10.11 5.55
CA PRO A 63 -18.80 -11.55 5.43
C PRO A 63 -18.43 -12.24 6.75
N GLY A 64 -17.50 -11.72 7.54
CA GLY A 64 -17.16 -12.27 8.85
C GLY A 64 -18.35 -12.27 9.82
N ILE A 65 -19.07 -11.15 9.92
CA ILE A 65 -20.32 -11.04 10.69
C ILE A 65 -21.38 -11.99 10.11
N GLY A 66 -21.46 -12.09 8.79
CA GLY A 66 -22.37 -13.03 8.11
C GLY A 66 -22.13 -14.49 8.51
N ILE A 67 -20.87 -14.94 8.58
CA ILE A 67 -20.54 -16.29 9.08
C ILE A 67 -20.99 -16.44 10.53
N LEU A 68 -20.67 -15.46 11.38
CA LEU A 68 -21.03 -15.48 12.80
C LEU A 68 -22.54 -15.66 13.00
N ILE A 69 -23.35 -14.87 12.30
CA ILE A 69 -24.81 -14.95 12.35
C ILE A 69 -25.30 -16.30 11.78
N TYR A 70 -24.73 -16.76 10.67
CA TYR A 70 -25.11 -18.02 10.05
C TYR A 70 -24.80 -19.21 10.97
N ALA A 71 -23.59 -19.24 11.53
CA ALA A 71 -23.12 -20.29 12.42
C ALA A 71 -23.91 -20.34 13.73
N ALA A 72 -24.20 -19.18 14.33
CA ALA A 72 -25.02 -19.09 15.53
C ALA A 72 -26.44 -19.63 15.31
N ASN A 73 -27.03 -19.39 14.13
CA ASN A 73 -28.39 -19.82 13.83
C ASN A 73 -28.52 -21.26 13.32
N ARG A 74 -27.48 -21.83 12.71
CA ARG A 74 -27.60 -23.11 11.97
C ARG A 74 -26.76 -24.26 12.49
N LEU A 75 -25.62 -23.99 13.12
CA LEU A 75 -24.60 -25.02 13.31
C LEU A 75 -24.37 -25.41 14.78
N HIS A 76 -25.01 -24.72 15.74
CA HIS A 76 -24.77 -24.91 17.19
C HIS A 76 -23.28 -25.08 17.52
N LEU A 77 -22.42 -24.36 16.79
CA LEU A 77 -20.97 -24.48 16.92
C LEU A 77 -20.54 -24.03 18.31
N THR A 78 -19.52 -24.70 18.86
CA THR A 78 -18.92 -24.26 20.11
C THR A 78 -18.26 -22.89 19.91
N GLU A 79 -18.31 -22.04 20.93
CA GLU A 79 -17.70 -20.70 20.88
C GLU A 79 -16.22 -20.76 20.47
N MET A 80 -15.53 -21.83 20.88
CA MET A 80 -14.12 -22.07 20.57
C MET A 80 -13.86 -22.30 19.08
N ASP A 81 -14.73 -23.00 18.36
CA ASP A 81 -14.58 -23.21 16.92
C ASP A 81 -14.79 -21.91 16.13
N LEU A 82 -15.74 -21.08 16.60
CA LEU A 82 -15.98 -19.76 16.05
C LEU A 82 -14.75 -18.85 16.21
N ILE A 83 -14.17 -18.83 17.42
CA ILE A 83 -12.97 -18.04 17.71
C ILE A 83 -11.80 -18.52 16.86
N ARG A 84 -11.56 -19.83 16.77
CA ARG A 84 -10.47 -20.40 15.95
C ARG A 84 -10.62 -20.02 14.47
N GLY A 85 -11.84 -20.14 13.92
CA GLY A 85 -12.14 -19.76 12.54
C GLY A 85 -11.94 -18.25 12.28
N ALA A 86 -12.38 -17.41 13.21
CA ALA A 86 -12.20 -15.97 13.14
C ALA A 86 -10.71 -15.59 13.18
N VAL A 87 -9.95 -16.17 14.10
CA VAL A 87 -8.50 -15.94 14.24
C VAL A 87 -7.74 -16.41 12.99
N SER A 88 -8.05 -17.58 12.45
CA SER A 88 -7.40 -18.07 11.23
C SER A 88 -7.68 -17.17 10.03
N CYS A 89 -8.93 -16.71 9.85
CA CYS A 89 -9.27 -15.75 8.81
C CYS A 89 -8.54 -14.42 8.98
N ALA A 90 -8.47 -13.91 10.22
CA ALA A 90 -7.75 -12.67 10.52
C ALA A 90 -6.26 -12.79 10.25
N LEU A 91 -5.62 -13.92 10.60
CA LEU A 91 -4.22 -14.18 10.30
C LEU A 91 -3.96 -14.23 8.80
N VAL A 92 -4.75 -15.02 8.05
CA VAL A 92 -4.60 -15.15 6.59
C VAL A 92 -4.77 -13.80 5.90
N GLY A 93 -5.80 -13.02 6.28
CA GLY A 93 -6.01 -11.67 5.76
C GLY A 93 -4.83 -10.73 6.02
N ASN A 94 -4.27 -10.77 7.24
CA ASN A 94 -3.08 -9.97 7.57
C ASN A 94 -1.83 -10.43 6.81
N PHE A 95 -1.61 -11.74 6.62
CA PHE A 95 -0.48 -12.27 5.86
C PHE A 95 -0.54 -11.83 4.39
N LEU A 96 -1.68 -12.08 3.72
CA LEU A 96 -1.92 -11.65 2.33
C LEU A 96 -1.66 -10.15 2.14
N TYR A 97 -2.09 -9.36 3.13
CA TYR A 97 -1.91 -7.94 3.12
C TYR A 97 -0.44 -7.51 3.36
N PHE A 98 0.29 -8.19 4.24
CA PHE A 98 1.72 -7.93 4.47
C PHE A 98 2.57 -8.23 3.22
N PHE A 99 2.18 -9.25 2.46
CA PHE A 99 2.82 -9.57 1.18
C PHE A 99 2.55 -8.53 0.09
N GLY A 100 1.47 -7.75 0.18
CA GLY A 100 1.09 -6.74 -0.80
C GLY A 100 2.19 -5.68 -1.04
N PRO A 101 2.59 -4.88 -0.03
CA PRO A 101 3.67 -3.93 -0.14
C PRO A 101 4.98 -4.60 -0.56
N LEU A 102 5.28 -5.78 -0.01
CA LEU A 102 6.49 -6.53 -0.30
C LEU A 102 6.58 -6.89 -1.80
N LEU A 103 5.45 -7.34 -2.38
CA LEU A 103 5.32 -7.64 -3.80
C LEU A 103 5.45 -6.37 -4.65
N GLU A 104 4.85 -5.25 -4.23
CA GLU A 104 4.99 -3.98 -4.94
C GLU A 104 6.46 -3.50 -4.93
N PHE A 105 7.17 -3.63 -3.80
CA PHE A 105 8.61 -3.35 -3.74
C PHE A 105 9.42 -4.28 -4.65
N TYR A 106 9.11 -5.57 -4.67
CA TYR A 106 9.78 -6.53 -5.54
C TYR A 106 9.57 -6.20 -7.03
N ILE A 107 8.33 -5.88 -7.44
CA ILE A 107 8.01 -5.48 -8.81
C ILE A 107 8.74 -4.17 -9.19
N CYS A 108 8.83 -3.23 -8.25
CA CYS A 108 9.58 -1.99 -8.46
C CYS A 108 11.09 -2.26 -8.64
N ALA A 109 11.66 -3.17 -7.83
CA ALA A 109 13.07 -3.56 -7.91
C ALA A 109 13.41 -4.28 -9.23
N VAL A 110 12.50 -5.08 -9.79
CA VAL A 110 12.76 -5.89 -11.00
C VAL A 110 12.67 -5.10 -12.31
N GLY A 111 12.12 -3.88 -12.33
CA GLY A 111 12.22 -3.05 -13.55
C GLY A 111 11.14 -2.00 -13.76
N LYS A 112 10.18 -1.83 -12.84
CA LYS A 112 9.23 -0.71 -12.91
C LYS A 112 9.63 0.39 -11.94
N ARG A 113 10.14 1.51 -12.50
CA ARG A 113 10.62 2.65 -11.70
C ARG A 113 9.53 3.34 -10.86
N ASN A 114 8.24 3.09 -11.13
CA ASN A 114 7.13 3.74 -10.44
C ASN A 114 6.10 2.75 -9.87
N PRO A 115 5.67 2.91 -8.60
CA PRO A 115 4.63 2.09 -7.99
C PRO A 115 3.30 2.30 -8.73
N SER A 116 2.79 1.25 -9.36
CA SER A 116 1.60 1.34 -10.22
C SER A 116 0.32 1.12 -9.42
N LYS A 117 -0.56 2.12 -9.41
CA LYS A 117 -1.92 2.02 -8.81
C LYS A 117 -2.70 0.79 -9.31
N LYS A 118 -2.45 0.35 -10.55
CA LYS A 118 -3.09 -0.84 -11.13
C LYS A 118 -2.70 -2.13 -10.39
N VAL A 119 -1.42 -2.28 -10.04
CA VAL A 119 -0.92 -3.48 -9.32
C VAL A 119 -1.59 -3.58 -7.96
N ARG A 120 -1.66 -2.47 -7.21
CA ARG A 120 -2.39 -2.42 -5.94
C ARG A 120 -3.86 -2.80 -6.08
N HIS A 121 -4.53 -2.33 -7.13
CA HIS A 121 -5.93 -2.67 -7.39
C HIS A 121 -6.13 -4.15 -7.73
N TYR A 122 -5.26 -4.75 -8.55
CA TYR A 122 -5.33 -6.18 -8.86
C TYR A 122 -5.05 -7.05 -7.63
N LEU A 123 -4.06 -6.68 -6.80
CA LEU A 123 -3.79 -7.38 -5.55
C LEU A 123 -4.97 -7.27 -4.57
N PHE A 124 -5.61 -6.11 -4.50
CA PHE A 124 -6.78 -5.89 -3.69
C PHE A 124 -7.97 -6.75 -4.15
N ILE A 125 -8.29 -6.73 -5.45
CA ILE A 125 -9.36 -7.57 -6.01
C ILE A 125 -9.04 -9.05 -5.81
N GLY A 126 -7.78 -9.45 -6.04
CA GLY A 126 -7.33 -10.82 -5.81
C GLY A 126 -7.51 -11.25 -4.35
N GLY A 127 -7.11 -10.41 -3.40
CA GLY A 127 -7.30 -10.64 -1.98
C GLY A 127 -8.79 -10.78 -1.60
N ILE A 128 -9.66 -9.94 -2.15
CA ILE A 128 -11.12 -10.06 -1.95
C ILE A 128 -11.64 -11.37 -2.53
N ALA A 129 -11.22 -11.73 -3.74
CA ALA A 129 -11.67 -12.97 -4.38
C ALA A 129 -11.26 -14.21 -3.58
N VAL A 130 -10.03 -14.23 -3.05
CA VAL A 130 -9.53 -15.31 -2.17
C VAL A 130 -10.34 -15.36 -0.88
N ALA A 131 -10.59 -14.21 -0.24
CA ALA A 131 -11.42 -14.15 0.96
C ALA A 131 -12.85 -14.67 0.72
N PHE A 132 -13.48 -14.27 -0.40
CA PHE A 132 -14.81 -14.73 -0.77
C PHE A 132 -14.87 -16.22 -1.08
N THR A 133 -13.84 -16.76 -1.76
CA THR A 133 -13.77 -18.19 -2.04
C THR A 133 -13.56 -19.01 -0.77
N MET A 134 -12.74 -18.54 0.17
CA MET A 134 -12.62 -19.19 1.49
C MET A 134 -13.94 -19.14 2.26
N PHE A 135 -14.64 -18.01 2.24
CA PHE A 135 -15.98 -17.89 2.83
C PHE A 135 -16.95 -18.90 2.22
N ALA A 136 -17.05 -18.95 0.89
CA ALA A 136 -17.95 -19.85 0.18
C ALA A 136 -17.61 -21.32 0.48
N PHE A 137 -16.32 -21.66 0.51
CA PHE A 137 -15.85 -22.99 0.87
C PHE A 137 -16.27 -23.36 2.29
N CYS A 138 -16.09 -22.45 3.25
CA CYS A 138 -16.48 -22.66 4.64
C CYS A 138 -17.99 -22.92 4.78
N VAL A 139 -18.82 -22.13 4.09
CA VAL A 139 -20.28 -22.31 4.08
C VAL A 139 -20.68 -23.65 3.44
N VAL A 140 -20.12 -24.00 2.28
CA VAL A 140 -20.44 -25.25 1.58
C VAL A 140 -19.98 -26.47 2.41
N TYR A 141 -18.79 -26.40 3.00
CA TYR A 141 -18.26 -27.45 3.84
C TYR A 141 -19.12 -27.64 5.10
N ALA A 142 -19.49 -26.55 5.77
CA ALA A 142 -20.36 -26.60 6.94
C ALA A 142 -21.73 -27.24 6.60
N ASN A 143 -22.34 -26.87 5.47
CA ASN A 143 -23.59 -27.48 5.02
C ASN A 143 -23.45 -28.99 4.74
N LYS A 144 -22.32 -29.43 4.17
CA LYS A 144 -22.12 -30.87 3.89
C LYS A 144 -21.83 -31.70 5.13
N VAL A 145 -21.17 -31.12 6.14
CA VAL A 145 -20.76 -31.85 7.35
C VAL A 145 -21.88 -31.89 8.39
N PHE A 146 -22.66 -30.81 8.53
CA PHE A 146 -23.65 -30.68 9.62
C PHE A 146 -25.10 -30.97 9.22
N ILE A 147 -25.41 -31.11 7.93
CA ILE A 147 -26.72 -31.62 7.52
C ILE A 147 -26.60 -33.14 7.41
N PRO A 148 -27.06 -33.93 8.41
CA PRO A 148 -27.08 -35.38 8.27
C PRO A 148 -27.92 -35.75 7.06
N ARG A 149 -27.40 -36.63 6.21
CA ARG A 149 -28.10 -37.14 5.00
C ARG A 149 -29.23 -38.12 5.33
N ASP A 150 -29.72 -38.15 6.58
CA ASP A 150 -30.61 -39.19 7.10
C ASP A 150 -32.08 -38.74 7.14
N LEU A 151 -32.57 -38.18 6.02
CA LEU A 151 -34.01 -37.97 5.75
C LEU A 151 -34.38 -38.49 4.35
N GLY A 152 -33.84 -39.66 4.01
CA GLY A 152 -34.23 -40.47 2.85
C GLY A 152 -34.45 -41.90 3.29
#